data_AF-A0A517N150-F1
#
_entry.id   AF-A0A517N150-F1
#
_cell.length_a   1.000
_cell.length_b   1.000
_cell.length_c   1.000
_cell.angle_alpha   90.00
_cell.angle_beta   90.00
_cell.angle_gamma   90.00
#
_symmetry.space_group_name_H-M   'P 1'
#
loop_
_entity.id
_entity.type
_entity.pdbx_description
1 polymer ?
#
loop_
_entity_poly.entity_id
_entity_poly.type
_entity_poly.pdbx_seq_one_letter_code
_entity_poly.pdbx_strand_id
1 'polypeptide(L)'
;MLLRAAKQQQNAQSYLPQQALKGEVAQDLINLFNAADRGEADRLLQMAADKHRQAAPKLAEWMEDNVPEGLAVFHLPAAHLKRPRTSNVCERLNKEITLRTRVATLFPNEASLLRLASAVLVETD
;
A
#
# COMPACT_ATOMS: atom_id res chain seq x y z
N MET A 1 -1.41 -9.46 -2.47
CA MET A 1 -1.82 -8.49 -3.52
C MET A 1 -2.88 -7.50 -3.01
N LEU A 2 -4.00 -7.96 -2.43
CA LEU A 2 -5.10 -7.12 -1.90
C LEU A 2 -4.70 -5.99 -0.92
N LEU A 3 -3.60 -6.11 -0.16
CA LEU A 3 -3.22 -5.09 0.85
C LEU A 3 -2.09 -4.12 0.40
N ARG A 4 -1.33 -4.43 -0.66
CA ARG A 4 -0.55 -3.38 -1.36
C ARG A 4 -1.50 -2.42 -2.08
N ALA A 5 -2.56 -2.98 -2.66
CA ALA A 5 -3.71 -2.22 -3.09
C ALA A 5 -4.25 -1.37 -1.95
N ALA A 6 -4.36 -1.87 -0.71
CA ALA A 6 -4.85 -1.11 0.44
C ALA A 6 -3.90 0.01 0.94
N LYS A 7 -2.57 -0.19 0.94
CA LYS A 7 -1.63 0.89 1.27
C LYS A 7 -1.56 1.95 0.18
N GLN A 8 -1.55 1.53 -1.08
CA GLN A 8 -1.70 2.44 -2.20
C GLN A 8 -3.09 3.11 -2.16
N GLN A 9 -4.15 2.42 -1.75
CA GLN A 9 -5.47 2.99 -1.54
C GLN A 9 -5.47 4.00 -0.38
N GLN A 10 -4.75 3.76 0.73
CA GLN A 10 -4.58 4.76 1.80
C GLN A 10 -3.85 6.01 1.30
N ASN A 11 -2.83 5.85 0.47
CA ASN A 11 -2.17 6.99 -0.20
C ASN A 11 -3.14 7.69 -1.18
N ALA A 12 -3.93 6.91 -1.93
CA ALA A 12 -4.95 7.40 -2.87
C ALA A 12 -6.07 8.17 -2.16
N GLN A 13 -6.40 7.82 -0.92
CA GLN A 13 -7.48 8.46 -0.15
C GLN A 13 -7.27 9.96 0.04
N SER A 14 -6.04 10.44 0.01
CA SER A 14 -5.71 11.88 0.05
C SER A 14 -6.11 12.61 -1.24
N TYR A 15 -6.30 11.88 -2.35
CA TYR A 15 -6.63 12.41 -3.68
C TYR A 15 -8.09 12.16 -4.08
N LEU A 16 -8.88 11.50 -3.21
CA LEU A 16 -10.27 11.15 -3.48
C LEU A 16 -11.23 12.21 -2.91
N PRO A 17 -12.04 12.88 -3.77
CA PRO A 17 -12.96 13.93 -3.32
C PRO A 17 -14.22 13.40 -2.62
N GLN A 18 -14.61 12.14 -2.81
CA GLN A 18 -15.82 11.56 -2.23
C GLN A 18 -15.61 10.17 -1.62
N GLN A 19 -16.31 9.90 -0.51
CA GLN A 19 -16.25 8.65 0.23
C GLN A 19 -16.85 7.46 -0.54
N ALA A 20 -17.78 7.71 -1.47
CA ALA A 20 -18.35 6.70 -2.37
C ALA A 20 -17.33 6.18 -3.40
N LEU A 21 -16.49 7.06 -3.95
CA LEU A 21 -15.43 6.67 -4.91
C LEU A 21 -14.38 5.75 -4.27
N LYS A 22 -14.22 5.77 -2.94
CA LYS A 22 -13.23 4.93 -2.23
C LYS A 22 -13.46 3.44 -2.44
N GLY A 23 -14.71 3.00 -2.48
CA GLY A 23 -15.05 1.58 -2.66
C GLY A 23 -14.76 1.09 -4.08
N GLU A 24 -15.13 1.91 -5.06
CA GLU A 24 -14.92 1.60 -6.48
C GLU A 24 -13.44 1.58 -6.85
N VAL A 25 -12.69 2.60 -6.41
CA VAL A 25 -11.23 2.68 -6.61
C VAL A 25 -10.51 1.52 -5.93
N ALA A 26 -10.97 1.10 -4.75
CA ALA A 26 -10.42 -0.08 -4.08
C ALA A 26 -10.62 -1.34 -4.93
N GLN A 27 -11.82 -1.51 -5.48
CA GLN A 27 -12.15 -2.68 -6.30
C GLN A 27 -11.34 -2.69 -7.61
N ASP A 28 -11.18 -1.53 -8.25
CA ASP A 28 -10.37 -1.37 -9.46
C ASP A 28 -8.89 -1.75 -9.17
N LEU A 29 -8.32 -1.27 -8.06
CA LEU A 29 -6.97 -1.64 -7.62
C LEU A 29 -6.87 -3.15 -7.30
N ILE A 30 -7.87 -3.73 -6.64
CA ILE A 30 -7.92 -5.16 -6.33
C ILE A 30 -7.86 -5.99 -7.61
N ASN A 31 -8.67 -5.63 -8.62
CA ASN A 31 -8.73 -6.34 -9.89
C ASN A 31 -7.39 -6.25 -10.63
N LEU A 32 -6.81 -5.05 -10.68
CA LEU A 32 -5.50 -4.78 -11.27
C LEU A 32 -4.38 -5.62 -10.63
N PHE A 33 -4.32 -5.67 -9.30
CA PHE A 33 -3.29 -6.45 -8.61
C PHE A 33 -3.52 -7.96 -8.66
N ASN A 34 -4.72 -8.43 -9.00
CA ASN A 34 -5.03 -9.85 -9.19
C ASN A 34 -5.01 -10.27 -10.67
N ALA A 35 -4.54 -9.40 -11.58
CA ALA A 35 -4.41 -9.73 -13.00
C ALA A 35 -3.54 -10.97 -13.23
N ALA A 36 -3.80 -11.68 -14.33
CA ALA A 36 -3.09 -12.91 -14.67
C ALA A 36 -1.60 -12.66 -14.99
N ASP A 37 -1.30 -11.52 -15.60
CA ASP A 37 0.04 -11.12 -16.00
C ASP A 37 0.19 -9.59 -15.99
N ARG A 38 1.43 -9.13 -16.25
CA ARG A 38 1.77 -7.71 -16.25
C ARG A 38 1.03 -6.92 -17.34
N GLY A 39 0.86 -7.52 -18.53
CA GLY A 39 0.18 -6.85 -19.64
C GLY A 39 -1.28 -6.58 -19.34
N GLU A 40 -1.97 -7.54 -18.73
CA GLU A 40 -3.36 -7.34 -18.29
C GLU A 40 -3.45 -6.35 -17.12
N ALA A 41 -2.48 -6.35 -16.20
CA ALA A 41 -2.43 -5.36 -15.12
C ALA A 41 -2.28 -3.92 -15.65
N ASP A 42 -1.40 -3.71 -16.64
CA ASP A 42 -1.19 -2.40 -17.28
C ASP A 42 -2.45 -1.96 -18.07
N ARG A 43 -3.15 -2.90 -18.72
CA ARG A 43 -4.44 -2.63 -19.40
C ARG A 43 -5.51 -2.19 -18.40
N LEU A 44 -5.64 -2.91 -17.29
CA LEU A 44 -6.59 -2.56 -16.23
C LEU A 44 -6.25 -1.21 -15.58
N LEU A 45 -4.95 -0.84 -15.51
CA LEU A 45 -4.51 0.45 -14.99
C LEU A 45 -5.03 1.60 -15.85
N GLN A 46 -4.83 1.50 -17.16
CA GLN A 46 -5.30 2.52 -18.10
C GLN A 46 -6.82 2.65 -18.07
N MET A 47 -7.53 1.52 -18.07
CA MET A 47 -9.00 1.54 -17.95
C MET A 47 -9.49 2.21 -16.66
N ALA A 48 -8.83 1.94 -15.52
CA ALA A 48 -9.19 2.56 -14.25
C ALA A 48 -8.85 4.06 -14.21
N ALA A 49 -7.68 4.45 -14.73
CA ALA A 49 -7.27 5.85 -14.78
C ALA A 49 -8.22 6.67 -15.66
N ASP A 50 -8.55 6.18 -16.86
CA ASP A 50 -9.49 6.84 -17.78
C ASP A 50 -10.89 6.98 -17.20
N LYS A 51 -11.37 5.93 -16.52
CA LYS A 51 -12.69 5.91 -15.85
C LYS A 51 -12.80 7.01 -14.79
N HIS A 52 -11.75 7.25 -14.01
CA HIS A 52 -11.75 8.26 -12.94
C HIS A 52 -11.23 9.63 -13.38
N ARG A 53 -10.67 9.76 -14.60
CA ARG A 53 -10.01 10.98 -15.09
C ARG A 53 -10.91 12.22 -15.07
N GLN A 54 -12.19 12.06 -15.40
CA GLN A 54 -13.16 13.18 -15.41
C GLN A 54 -13.58 13.59 -13.99
N ALA A 55 -13.81 12.63 -13.09
CA ALA A 55 -14.30 12.89 -11.74
C ALA A 55 -13.19 13.24 -10.75
N ALA A 56 -11.99 12.71 -10.96
CA ALA A 56 -10.84 12.85 -10.07
C ALA A 56 -9.51 12.80 -10.88
N PRO A 57 -9.14 13.87 -11.61
CA PRO A 57 -7.94 13.89 -12.46
C PRO A 57 -6.65 13.63 -11.67
N LYS A 58 -6.55 14.13 -10.43
CA LYS A 58 -5.40 13.88 -9.54
C LYS A 58 -5.27 12.40 -9.14
N LEU A 59 -6.38 11.67 -9.08
CA LEU A 59 -6.34 10.24 -8.80
C LEU A 59 -5.80 9.48 -10.01
N ALA A 60 -6.24 9.84 -11.21
CA ALA A 60 -5.77 9.21 -12.45
C ALA A 60 -4.25 9.39 -12.63
N GLU A 61 -3.75 10.62 -12.42
CA GLU A 61 -2.31 10.92 -12.43
C GLU A 61 -1.56 10.11 -11.36
N TRP A 62 -2.06 10.11 -10.12
CA TRP A 62 -1.46 9.31 -9.06
C TRP A 62 -1.45 7.81 -9.39
N MET A 63 -2.51 7.28 -10.00
CA MET A 63 -2.59 5.87 -10.42
C MET A 63 -1.50 5.55 -11.43
N GLU A 64 -1.33 6.39 -12.45
CA GLU A 64 -0.33 6.20 -13.50
C GLU A 64 1.10 6.27 -12.96
N ASP A 65 1.36 7.15 -12.01
CA ASP A 65 2.70 7.33 -11.45
C ASP A 65 3.07 6.27 -10.40
N ASN A 66 2.11 5.86 -9.54
CA ASN A 66 2.43 5.09 -8.33
C ASN A 66 2.05 3.60 -8.42
N VAL A 67 1.07 3.25 -9.25
CA VAL A 67 0.61 1.85 -9.37
C VAL A 67 1.63 0.97 -10.11
N PRO A 68 2.34 1.42 -11.17
CA PRO A 68 3.33 0.60 -11.85
C PRO A 68 4.45 0.07 -10.94
N GLU A 69 4.88 0.84 -9.93
CA GLU A 69 5.85 0.37 -8.93
C GLU A 69 5.32 -0.84 -8.15
N GLY A 70 4.03 -0.84 -7.83
CA GLY A 70 3.35 -1.95 -7.16
C GLY A 70 3.32 -3.22 -8.03
N LEU A 71 3.29 -3.06 -9.35
CA LEU A 71 3.26 -4.15 -10.34
C LEU A 71 4.62 -4.83 -10.53
N ALA A 72 5.70 -4.34 -9.91
CA ALA A 72 7.00 -5.01 -9.92
C ALA A 72 6.96 -6.44 -9.36
N VAL A 73 5.90 -6.77 -8.59
CA VAL A 73 5.63 -8.13 -8.09
C VAL A 73 5.52 -9.18 -9.20
N PHE A 74 5.09 -8.80 -10.41
CA PHE A 74 4.99 -9.71 -11.55
C PHE A 74 6.36 -10.19 -12.06
N HIS A 75 7.46 -9.54 -11.67
CA HIS A 75 8.82 -9.97 -12.00
C HIS A 75 9.42 -10.95 -10.98
N LEU A 76 8.72 -11.21 -9.86
CA LEU A 76 9.23 -12.10 -8.81
C LEU A 76 8.88 -13.57 -9.10
N PRO A 77 9.78 -14.53 -8.82
CA PRO A 77 9.46 -15.95 -8.94
C PRO A 77 8.30 -16.36 -8.01
N ALA A 78 7.45 -17.30 -8.46
CA ALA A 78 6.24 -17.73 -7.74
C ALA A 78 6.50 -18.20 -6.29
N ALA A 79 7.68 -18.73 -6.00
CA ALA A 79 8.10 -19.10 -4.64
C ALA A 79 8.12 -17.90 -3.68
N HIS A 80 8.49 -16.71 -4.18
CA HIS A 80 8.49 -15.47 -3.40
C HIS A 80 7.09 -14.86 -3.30
N LEU A 81 6.13 -15.27 -4.12
CA LEU A 81 4.74 -14.80 -4.08
C LEU A 81 3.89 -15.50 -3.01
N LYS A 82 4.37 -16.62 -2.43
CA LYS A 82 3.69 -17.31 -1.33
C LYS A 82 3.66 -16.51 -0.02
N ARG A 83 4.65 -15.63 0.22
CA ARG A 83 4.80 -14.88 1.49
C ARG A 83 4.26 -13.44 1.50
N PRO A 84 4.17 -12.65 0.42
CA PRO A 84 3.55 -11.33 0.48
C PRO A 84 2.07 -11.41 0.07
N ARG A 85 1.31 -12.32 0.69
CA ARG A 85 -0.15 -12.34 0.48
C ARG A 85 -0.81 -11.14 1.19
N THR A 86 -0.25 -10.73 2.34
CA THR A 86 -0.73 -9.63 3.18
C THR A 86 0.43 -8.82 3.79
N SER A 87 0.23 -7.52 4.02
CA SER A 87 1.13 -6.64 4.79
C SER A 87 0.97 -6.79 6.30
N ASN A 88 0.16 -7.75 6.77
CA ASN A 88 -0.22 -7.91 8.18
C ASN A 88 0.97 -7.91 9.13
N VAL A 89 2.10 -8.50 8.73
CA VAL A 89 3.32 -8.50 9.55
C VAL A 89 3.88 -7.07 9.70
N CYS A 90 4.02 -6.33 8.60
CA CYS A 90 4.49 -4.95 8.60
C CYS A 90 3.49 -3.99 9.27
N GLU A 91 2.19 -4.17 9.06
CA GLU A 91 1.14 -3.36 9.68
C GLU A 91 1.07 -3.60 11.19
N ARG A 92 1.16 -4.86 11.62
CA ARG A 92 1.25 -5.20 13.04
C ARG A 92 2.50 -4.59 13.67
N LEU A 93 3.65 -4.71 13.00
CA LEU A 93 4.90 -4.11 13.46
C LEU A 93 4.79 -2.58 13.57
N ASN A 94 4.27 -1.90 12.54
CA ASN A 94 4.07 -0.44 12.58
C ASN A 94 3.10 -0.03 13.68
N LYS A 95 2.02 -0.79 13.89
CA LYS A 95 1.07 -0.53 14.96
C LYS A 95 1.74 -0.67 16.33
N GLU A 96 2.57 -1.70 16.51
CA GLU A 96 3.29 -1.93 17.76
C GLU A 96 4.29 -0.80 18.06
N ILE A 97 5.08 -0.40 17.07
CA ILE A 97 5.97 0.76 17.17
C ILE A 97 5.18 2.02 17.56
N THR A 98 4.04 2.28 16.89
CA THR A 98 3.19 3.44 17.17
C THR A 98 2.62 3.42 18.59
N LEU A 99 2.18 2.26 19.08
CA LEU A 99 1.64 2.13 20.44
C LEU A 99 2.72 2.38 21.50
N ARG A 100 3.93 1.84 21.31
CA ARG A 100 5.02 1.98 22.29
C ARG A 100 5.70 3.35 22.28
N THR A 101 5.81 3.98 21.11
CA THR A 101 6.31 5.36 21.03
C THR A 101 5.33 6.36 21.64
N ARG A 102 4.01 6.08 21.56
CA ARG A 102 2.97 6.92 22.18
C ARG A 102 3.10 7.04 23.70
N VAL A 103 3.60 6.01 24.38
CA VAL A 103 3.84 6.04 25.84
C VAL A 103 5.06 6.92 26.16
N ALA A 104 6.13 6.81 25.38
CA ALA A 104 7.36 7.58 25.60
C ALA A 104 7.16 9.09 25.41
N THR A 105 6.22 9.50 24.55
CA THR A 105 5.80 10.90 24.23
C THR A 105 6.90 11.83 23.68
N LEU A 106 8.10 11.81 24.26
CA LEU A 106 9.30 12.52 23.81
C LEU A 106 10.52 11.61 23.99
N PHE A 107 11.40 11.60 22.99
CA PHE A 107 12.68 10.90 23.07
C PHE A 107 13.83 11.90 23.26
N PRO A 108 14.81 11.61 24.14
CA PRO A 108 15.93 12.52 24.41
C PRO A 108 16.92 12.64 23.23
N ASN A 109 16.93 11.65 22.33
CA ASN A 109 17.72 11.64 21.10
C ASN A 109 17.22 10.53 20.16
N GLU A 110 17.68 10.58 18.90
CA GLU A 110 17.34 9.60 17.86
C GLU A 110 17.77 8.16 18.23
N ALA A 111 18.94 7.99 18.85
CA ALA A 111 19.43 6.69 19.28
C ALA A 111 18.50 5.98 20.29
N SER A 112 17.77 6.75 21.09
CA SER A 112 16.78 6.21 22.04
C SER A 112 15.51 5.72 21.36
N LEU A 113 15.06 6.42 20.31
CA LEU A 113 13.96 5.94 19.46
C LEU A 113 14.37 4.68 18.70
N LEU A 114 15.57 4.68 18.13
CA LEU A 114 16.10 3.53 17.39
C LEU A 114 16.16 2.29 18.28
N ARG A 115 16.65 2.40 19.52
CA ARG A 115 16.66 1.30 20.50
C ARG A 115 15.29 0.70 20.73
N LEU A 116 14.24 1.53 20.88
CA LEU A 116 12.88 1.05 21.05
C LEU A 116 12.36 0.33 19.80
N ALA A 117 12.57 0.93 18.62
CA ALA A 117 12.14 0.31 17.36
C ALA A 117 12.84 -1.04 17.14
N SER A 118 14.15 -1.11 17.39
CA SER A 118 14.92 -2.35 17.31
C SER A 118 14.48 -3.39 18.35
N ALA A 119 14.15 -2.98 19.58
CA ALA A 119 13.61 -3.90 20.58
C ALA A 119 12.28 -4.52 20.13
N VAL A 120 11.38 -3.71 19.55
CA VAL A 120 10.11 -4.21 18.99
C VAL A 120 10.35 -5.21 17.86
N LEU A 121 11.34 -4.96 16.99
CA LEU A 121 11.74 -5.90 15.94
C LEU A 121 12.21 -7.24 16.51
N VAL A 122 13.12 -7.21 17.50
CA VAL A 122 13.67 -8.43 18.14
C VAL A 122 12.59 -9.25 18.84
N GLU A 123 11.58 -8.60 19.43
CA GLU A 123 10.47 -9.30 20.08
C GLU A 123 9.45 -9.90 19.08
N THR A 124 9.46 -9.45 17.83
CA THR A 124 8.44 -9.77 16.83
C THR A 124 8.89 -10.80 15.80
N ASP A 125 10.18 -11.15 15.79
CA ASP A 125 10.81 -12.21 14.99
C ASP A 125 10.37 -13.62 15.45
#